data_AF-A0A6I9VHP1-F1
#
_entry.id   AF-A0A6I9VHP1-F1
#
_cell.length_a   1.000
_cell.length_b   1.000
_cell.length_c   1.000
_cell.angle_alpha   90.00
_cell.angle_beta   90.00
_cell.angle_gamma   90.00
#
_symmetry.space_group_name_H-M   'P 1'
#
loop_
_entity.id
_entity.type
_entity.pdbx_description
1 polymer ?
#
loop_
_entity_poly.entity_id
_entity_poly.type
_entity_poly.pdbx_seq_one_letter_code
_entity_poly.pdbx_strand_id
1 'polypeptide(L)'
;MSASESTLIVKNIPKFISDISSILPSAAKEVKPFGRRRVLLTYENEQAAQTVLEQLQQLEVKPGKQLNVTFFRKNVKPVANTNIAKTTTSNKATQTKLHPSNETALPQISKQLGLVETIYEENGADKNNASSYLNKRNKSQLSTQRYKYVICIDFEATCWADQAPPQWRESEVIEFPAILVNVQTGKIEAEFHKYVMPIESPKLSAYCTELTGIKQQMVDNGIPLQTAIMMFQEWLRKELRARNLQLPKMSKDKMTGNCAFVTWTDWDFGICLAKECQRKRLKKPSYFNQWIDLRAVFRAWYKYKPLNFADAITHVGLTFEGRPHSGLDDARNLAALAHKMTCDGAPLAITKDLAPFQLNSNCML
;
A
#
# COMPACT_ATOMS: atom_id res chain seq x y z
N MET A 1 21.85 -47.00 -3.70
CA MET A 1 22.20 -45.57 -3.55
C MET A 1 20.92 -44.77 -3.72
N SER A 2 20.44 -44.10 -2.67
CA SER A 2 19.25 -43.24 -2.76
C SER A 2 19.59 -42.08 -3.68
N ALA A 3 18.91 -41.93 -4.81
CA ALA A 3 19.09 -40.77 -5.68
C ALA A 3 18.80 -39.50 -4.88
N SER A 4 19.80 -38.64 -4.71
CA SER A 4 19.63 -37.38 -4.00
C SER A 4 18.89 -36.41 -4.92
N GLU A 5 17.69 -36.02 -4.51
CA GLU A 5 16.92 -34.99 -5.19
C GLU A 5 17.73 -33.71 -5.32
N SER A 6 17.60 -33.05 -6.47
CA SER A 6 18.33 -31.82 -6.77
C SER A 6 17.36 -30.69 -7.07
N THR A 7 17.60 -29.53 -6.47
CA THR A 7 16.71 -28.38 -6.59
C THR A 7 17.37 -27.26 -7.37
N LEU A 8 16.67 -26.70 -8.36
CA LEU A 8 17.01 -25.45 -9.03
C LEU A 8 16.24 -24.29 -8.42
N ILE A 9 16.82 -23.09 -8.46
CA ILE A 9 16.11 -21.84 -8.17
C ILE A 9 16.05 -20.98 -9.43
N VAL A 10 14.84 -20.65 -9.87
CA VAL A 10 14.62 -19.61 -10.89
C VAL A 10 14.40 -18.29 -10.17
N LYS A 11 15.22 -17.28 -10.49
CA LYS A 11 15.17 -15.94 -9.91
C LYS A 11 14.61 -14.94 -10.92
N ASN A 12 14.01 -13.86 -10.42
CA ASN A 12 13.52 -12.73 -11.23
C ASN A 12 12.48 -13.12 -12.30
N ILE A 13 11.63 -14.13 -12.02
CA ILE A 13 10.64 -14.68 -12.96
C ILE A 13 9.81 -13.54 -13.58
N PRO A 14 9.84 -13.33 -14.92
CA PRO A 14 9.10 -12.28 -15.61
C PRO A 14 7.61 -12.17 -15.22
N LYS A 15 7.04 -10.95 -15.11
CA LYS A 15 5.67 -10.73 -14.57
C LYS A 15 4.57 -11.37 -15.41
N PHE A 16 4.86 -11.58 -16.70
CA PHE A 16 3.94 -12.19 -17.66
C PHE A 16 4.00 -13.73 -17.62
N ILE A 17 4.97 -14.33 -16.94
CA ILE A 17 4.94 -15.76 -16.62
C ILE A 17 4.14 -15.89 -15.32
N SER A 18 2.85 -16.21 -15.47
CA SER A 18 1.92 -16.47 -14.36
C SER A 18 2.17 -17.84 -13.73
N ASP A 19 2.58 -18.83 -14.52
CA ASP A 19 2.95 -20.17 -14.06
C ASP A 19 4.23 -20.64 -14.76
N ILE A 20 5.30 -20.84 -13.98
CA ILE A 20 6.59 -21.34 -14.48
C ILE A 20 6.46 -22.76 -15.05
N SER A 21 5.51 -23.56 -14.57
CA SER A 21 5.34 -24.97 -14.94
C SER A 21 5.04 -25.12 -16.43
N SER A 22 4.37 -24.13 -17.02
CA SER A 22 4.03 -24.06 -18.44
C SER A 22 5.22 -23.90 -19.40
N ILE A 23 6.37 -23.46 -18.89
CA ILE A 23 7.58 -23.20 -19.69
C ILE A 23 8.74 -24.13 -19.31
N LEU A 24 8.49 -25.10 -18.43
CA LEU A 24 9.51 -26.08 -18.07
C LEU A 24 9.70 -27.07 -19.22
N PRO A 25 10.95 -27.35 -19.64
CA PRO A 25 11.23 -28.37 -20.64
C PRO A 25 10.79 -29.78 -20.23
N SER A 26 10.74 -30.04 -18.93
CA SER A 26 10.24 -31.28 -18.33
C SER A 26 9.57 -31.02 -16.99
N ALA A 27 8.60 -31.89 -16.64
CA ALA A 27 7.86 -31.77 -15.40
C ALA A 27 8.79 -31.90 -14.18
N ALA A 28 8.75 -30.90 -13.30
CA ALA A 28 9.42 -30.98 -12.01
C ALA A 28 8.62 -31.87 -11.05
N LYS A 29 9.31 -32.57 -10.15
CA LYS A 29 8.69 -33.36 -9.08
C LYS A 29 7.97 -32.46 -8.08
N GLU A 30 8.52 -31.29 -7.81
CA GLU A 30 7.92 -30.26 -6.96
C GLU A 30 8.22 -28.87 -7.54
N VAL A 31 7.19 -28.01 -7.59
CA VAL A 31 7.32 -26.60 -7.94
C VAL A 31 6.86 -25.77 -6.74
N LYS A 32 7.80 -25.10 -6.07
CA LYS A 32 7.52 -24.39 -4.81
C LYS A 32 7.85 -22.90 -4.89
N PRO A 33 6.90 -21.99 -4.62
CA PRO A 33 7.19 -20.56 -4.53
C PRO A 33 8.27 -20.26 -3.46
N PHE A 34 9.23 -19.40 -3.79
CA PHE A 34 10.34 -19.07 -2.89
C PHE A 34 10.62 -17.56 -2.83
N GLY A 35 9.86 -16.86 -1.99
CA GLY A 35 9.90 -15.40 -1.92
C GLY A 35 9.34 -14.74 -3.18
N ARG A 36 9.65 -13.46 -3.39
CA ARG A 36 9.06 -12.68 -4.48
C ARG A 36 9.70 -13.04 -5.83
N ARG A 37 8.88 -13.54 -6.76
CA ARG A 37 9.27 -13.85 -8.15
C ARG A 37 10.47 -14.81 -8.24
N ARG A 38 10.49 -15.81 -7.35
CA ARG A 38 11.40 -16.95 -7.45
C ARG A 38 10.62 -18.23 -7.17
N VAL A 39 11.08 -19.32 -7.75
CA VAL A 39 10.50 -20.65 -7.58
C VAL A 39 11.63 -21.66 -7.43
N LEU A 40 11.39 -22.68 -6.61
CA LEU A 40 12.23 -23.85 -6.50
C LEU A 40 11.62 -24.96 -7.35
N LEU A 41 12.46 -25.60 -8.16
CA LEU A 41 12.10 -26.73 -9.00
C LEU A 41 12.91 -27.94 -8.53
N THR A 42 12.26 -28.97 -8.01
CA THR A 42 12.92 -30.18 -7.52
C THR A 42 12.81 -31.27 -8.57
N TYR A 43 13.94 -31.90 -8.89
CA TYR A 43 14.05 -33.03 -9.80
C TYR A 43 14.61 -34.27 -9.08
N GLU A 44 14.33 -35.42 -9.64
CA GLU A 44 14.68 -36.74 -9.10
C GLU A 44 16.19 -36.94 -8.88
N ASN A 45 17.03 -36.33 -9.70
CA ASN A 45 18.49 -36.44 -9.62
C ASN A 45 19.18 -35.20 -10.23
N GLU A 46 20.49 -35.08 -9.99
CA GLU A 46 21.30 -33.95 -10.46
C GLU A 46 21.39 -33.89 -11.98
N GLN A 47 21.42 -35.04 -12.66
CA GLN A 47 21.48 -35.11 -14.12
C GLN A 47 20.22 -34.49 -14.77
N ALA A 48 19.04 -34.84 -14.28
CA ALA A 48 17.76 -34.28 -14.73
C ALA A 48 17.68 -32.77 -14.45
N ALA A 49 18.14 -32.32 -13.28
CA ALA A 49 18.21 -30.90 -12.95
C ALA A 49 19.21 -30.14 -13.86
N GLN A 50 20.36 -30.73 -14.19
CA GLN A 50 21.37 -30.13 -15.06
C GLN A 50 20.84 -29.94 -16.48
N THR A 51 20.17 -30.95 -17.04
CA THR A 51 19.55 -30.84 -18.38
C THR A 51 18.54 -29.71 -18.44
N VAL A 52 17.67 -29.60 -17.43
CA VAL A 52 16.68 -28.51 -17.36
C VAL A 52 17.34 -27.15 -17.17
N LEU A 53 18.41 -27.07 -16.37
CA LEU A 53 19.16 -25.83 -16.15
C LEU A 53 19.69 -25.26 -17.47
N GLU A 54 20.35 -26.09 -18.27
CA GLU A 54 20.92 -25.69 -19.57
C GLU A 54 19.83 -25.20 -20.53
N GLN A 55 18.72 -25.94 -20.60
CA GLN A 55 17.58 -25.57 -21.46
C GLN A 55 16.92 -24.26 -21.01
N LEU A 56 16.72 -24.05 -19.71
CA LEU A 56 16.13 -22.81 -19.19
C LEU A 56 17.06 -21.60 -19.31
N GLN A 57 18.39 -21.80 -19.25
CA GLN A 57 19.37 -20.73 -19.47
C GLN A 57 19.41 -20.28 -20.94
N GLN A 58 19.17 -21.21 -21.86
CA GLN A 58 19.05 -20.90 -23.29
C GLN A 58 17.66 -20.36 -23.66
N LEU A 59 16.65 -20.60 -22.83
CA LEU A 59 15.29 -20.12 -23.07
C LEU A 59 15.21 -18.59 -22.99
N GLU A 60 14.99 -17.99 -24.15
CA GLU A 60 14.78 -16.56 -24.28
C GLU A 60 13.28 -16.24 -24.10
N VAL A 61 12.94 -15.63 -22.97
CA VAL A 61 11.54 -15.34 -22.63
C VAL A 61 11.06 -14.05 -23.30
N LYS A 62 12.00 -13.17 -23.69
CA LYS A 62 11.82 -11.98 -24.53
C LYS A 62 13.13 -11.70 -25.25
N PRO A 63 13.12 -11.05 -26.42
CA PRO A 63 14.35 -10.64 -27.09
C PRO A 63 15.32 -9.93 -26.14
N GLY A 64 16.54 -10.44 -26.05
CA GLY A 64 17.62 -10.02 -25.15
C GLY A 64 17.48 -10.46 -23.68
N LYS A 65 16.55 -11.35 -23.31
CA LYS A 65 16.24 -11.66 -21.91
C LYS A 65 15.97 -13.14 -21.60
N GLN A 66 16.95 -13.75 -20.94
CA GLN A 66 16.93 -15.14 -20.46
C GLN A 66 16.43 -15.28 -19.02
N LEU A 67 16.05 -16.50 -18.64
CA LEU A 67 15.76 -16.84 -17.24
C LEU A 67 17.03 -16.92 -16.41
N ASN A 68 16.99 -16.40 -15.19
CA ASN A 68 18.08 -16.57 -14.23
C ASN A 68 17.83 -17.84 -13.42
N VAL A 69 18.47 -18.95 -13.82
CA VAL A 69 18.32 -20.24 -13.15
C VAL A 69 19.69 -20.72 -12.66
N THR A 70 19.73 -21.23 -11.43
CA THR A 70 20.95 -21.77 -10.78
C THR A 70 20.58 -22.92 -9.85
N PHE A 71 21.50 -23.82 -9.51
CA PHE A 71 21.29 -24.79 -8.44
C PHE A 71 21.02 -24.10 -7.09
N PHE A 72 20.05 -24.64 -6.36
CA PHE A 72 19.73 -24.22 -5.00
C PHE A 72 20.44 -25.14 -4.01
N ARG A 73 21.58 -24.66 -3.48
CA ARG A 73 22.25 -25.30 -2.35
C ARG A 73 21.74 -24.66 -1.08
N LYS A 74 21.07 -25.41 -0.21
CA LYS A 74 20.85 -24.95 1.18
C LYS A 74 22.24 -24.76 1.78
N ASN A 75 22.52 -23.58 2.33
CA ASN A 75 23.75 -23.35 3.08
C ASN A 75 23.80 -24.35 4.23
N VAL A 76 24.51 -25.46 4.04
CA VAL A 76 25.11 -26.16 5.16
C VAL A 76 26.11 -25.16 5.73
N LYS A 77 25.98 -24.84 7.02
CA LYS A 77 26.96 -23.98 7.71
C LYS A 77 28.36 -24.49 7.34
N PRO A 78 29.25 -23.65 6.80
CA PRO A 78 30.62 -24.08 6.56
C PRO A 78 31.21 -24.48 7.90
N VAL A 79 31.64 -25.74 8.01
CA VAL A 79 32.66 -26.09 9.00
C VAL A 79 33.86 -25.24 8.63
N ALA A 80 34.31 -24.43 9.59
CA ALA A 80 35.42 -23.52 9.38
C ALA A 80 36.64 -24.31 8.87
N ASN A 81 37.14 -23.97 7.69
CA ASN A 81 38.57 -23.77 7.49
C ASN A 81 38.92 -23.11 6.14
N THR A 82 39.91 -22.23 6.26
CA THR A 82 40.86 -21.71 5.27
C THR A 82 40.38 -20.71 4.19
N ASN A 83 40.74 -19.44 4.45
CA ASN A 83 41.23 -18.37 3.58
C ASN A 83 41.15 -18.59 2.06
N ILE A 84 40.57 -17.61 1.33
CA ILE A 84 41.12 -16.99 0.11
C ILE A 84 40.37 -15.67 -0.19
N ALA A 85 41.12 -14.72 -0.74
CA ALA A 85 40.85 -13.29 -0.88
C ALA A 85 39.67 -12.90 -1.80
N LYS A 86 39.08 -11.73 -1.52
CA LYS A 86 38.13 -11.02 -2.41
C LYS A 86 38.88 -10.05 -3.32
N THR A 87 38.58 -10.10 -4.62
CA THR A 87 38.84 -9.04 -5.58
C THR A 87 37.55 -8.52 -6.21
N THR A 88 37.51 -7.20 -6.29
CA THR A 88 36.51 -6.24 -6.80
C THR A 88 36.15 -6.41 -8.29
N THR A 89 34.96 -5.95 -8.70
CA THR A 89 34.82 -4.84 -9.68
C THR A 89 33.38 -4.36 -9.89
N SER A 90 33.27 -3.05 -10.15
CA SER A 90 32.09 -2.24 -10.46
C SER A 90 31.81 -2.16 -11.96
N ASN A 91 30.58 -1.74 -12.34
CA ASN A 91 30.20 -0.76 -13.40
C ASN A 91 28.74 -1.04 -13.85
N LYS A 92 27.75 -0.14 -13.74
CA LYS A 92 27.45 1.19 -14.36
C LYS A 92 26.78 1.09 -15.76
N ALA A 93 25.45 1.30 -15.73
CA ALA A 93 24.54 2.04 -16.65
C ALA A 93 24.46 1.78 -18.18
N THR A 94 23.23 2.04 -18.72
CA THR A 94 22.84 2.72 -20.01
C THR A 94 21.75 1.92 -20.77
N GLN A 95 20.45 2.26 -20.68
CA GLN A 95 19.56 3.13 -21.51
C GLN A 95 18.98 2.54 -22.84
N THR A 96 17.65 2.75 -23.00
CA THR A 96 16.83 3.01 -24.24
C THR A 96 16.65 1.87 -25.28
N LYS A 97 15.58 1.68 -26.07
CA LYS A 97 14.30 2.35 -26.54
C LYS A 97 13.43 1.20 -27.17
N LEU A 98 12.14 0.97 -26.86
CA LEU A 98 10.86 1.45 -27.45
C LEU A 98 10.64 1.30 -28.99
N HIS A 99 9.66 0.46 -29.42
CA HIS A 99 8.44 0.75 -30.22
C HIS A 99 7.59 -0.56 -30.48
N PRO A 100 6.31 -0.52 -30.96
CA PRO A 100 5.14 -1.19 -30.36
C PRO A 100 4.25 -1.95 -31.40
N SER A 101 3.14 -2.57 -30.97
CA SER A 101 1.87 -2.65 -31.75
C SER A 101 0.72 -3.35 -30.97
N ASN A 102 -0.38 -2.58 -30.83
CA ASN A 102 -1.85 -2.82 -30.84
C ASN A 102 -2.48 -4.16 -30.35
N GLU A 103 -3.36 -4.11 -29.33
CA GLU A 103 -4.86 -4.10 -29.32
C GLU A 103 -5.42 -5.55 -29.21
N THR A 104 -6.37 -5.96 -28.34
CA THR A 104 -7.45 -5.29 -27.57
C THR A 104 -8.02 -6.26 -26.49
N ALA A 105 -8.72 -5.70 -25.48
CA ALA A 105 -9.71 -6.29 -24.55
C ALA A 105 -9.27 -6.72 -23.11
N LEU A 106 -9.84 -5.99 -22.13
CA LEU A 106 -9.70 -5.95 -20.65
C LEU A 106 -10.71 -6.90 -19.92
N PRO A 107 -10.78 -6.98 -18.56
CA PRO A 107 -9.98 -6.28 -17.51
C PRO A 107 -9.50 -7.18 -16.34
N GLN A 108 -8.31 -6.89 -15.78
CA GLN A 108 -8.06 -6.97 -14.32
C GLN A 108 -6.89 -6.04 -13.93
N ILE A 109 -7.20 -4.91 -13.29
CA ILE A 109 -6.20 -3.93 -12.81
C ILE A 109 -6.44 -3.66 -11.32
N SER A 110 -5.49 -4.05 -10.48
CA SER A 110 -5.14 -3.30 -9.25
C SER A 110 -3.78 -3.78 -8.74
N LYS A 111 -2.69 -3.09 -9.09
CA LYS A 111 -1.40 -3.19 -8.37
C LYS A 111 -0.40 -2.15 -8.87
N GLN A 112 -0.49 -0.90 -8.40
CA GLN A 112 0.70 -0.05 -8.30
C GLN A 112 0.47 1.22 -7.48
N LEU A 113 0.70 1.13 -6.17
CA LEU A 113 1.35 2.22 -5.43
C LEU A 113 2.48 1.57 -4.63
N GLY A 114 3.70 1.85 -5.08
CA GLY A 114 4.91 1.28 -4.50
C GLY A 114 5.21 1.91 -3.14
N LEU A 115 5.35 1.07 -2.13
CA LEU A 115 5.98 1.42 -0.86
C LEU A 115 7.14 0.46 -0.61
N VAL A 116 8.28 1.04 -0.28
CA VAL A 116 9.52 0.38 0.13
C VAL A 116 9.32 -0.16 1.55
N GLU A 117 9.55 -1.45 1.76
CA GLU A 117 9.48 -2.09 3.08
C GLU A 117 10.71 -1.72 3.93
N THR A 118 10.51 -1.02 5.04
CA THR A 118 11.46 -0.98 6.15
C THR A 118 11.19 -2.20 7.03
N ILE A 119 12.21 -3.04 7.21
CA ILE A 119 12.16 -4.31 7.94
C ILE A 119 12.21 -4.02 9.44
N TYR A 120 11.24 -4.54 10.19
CA TYR A 120 11.40 -4.85 11.62
C TYR A 120 11.42 -6.38 11.74
N GLU A 121 12.50 -6.91 12.32
CA GLU A 121 12.62 -8.31 12.73
C GLU A 121 11.95 -8.47 14.10
N GLU A 122 11.05 -9.44 14.26
CA GLU A 122 10.73 -9.99 15.57
C GLU A 122 10.62 -11.52 15.53
N ASN A 123 11.19 -12.09 16.58
CA ASN A 123 11.35 -13.50 16.90
C ASN A 123 10.00 -14.19 17.14
N GLY A 124 9.98 -15.49 16.86
CA GLY A 124 8.80 -16.34 17.00
C GLY A 124 8.47 -16.75 18.43
N ALA A 125 7.23 -17.23 18.62
CA ALA A 125 6.93 -18.52 19.22
C ALA A 125 5.43 -18.83 19.14
N ASP A 126 5.16 -20.04 18.67
CA ASP A 126 4.16 -21.03 19.05
C ASP A 126 2.64 -20.86 18.87
N LYS A 127 2.13 -21.91 18.23
CA LYS A 127 0.76 -22.31 17.95
C LYS A 127 0.21 -23.07 19.15
N ASN A 128 -1.08 -22.93 19.44
CA ASN A 128 -2.06 -24.04 19.46
C ASN A 128 -3.41 -23.63 20.08
N ASN A 129 -4.45 -24.34 19.61
CA ASN A 129 -5.83 -24.44 20.11
C ASN A 129 -6.83 -23.33 19.76
N ALA A 130 -7.24 -23.36 18.49
CA ALA A 130 -8.56 -22.92 18.04
C ALA A 130 -9.59 -24.04 18.27
N SER A 131 -10.50 -23.84 19.22
CA SER A 131 -11.87 -24.39 19.23
C SER A 131 -12.50 -24.09 20.59
N SER A 132 -13.38 -23.08 20.67
CA SER A 132 -14.47 -22.88 21.68
C SER A 132 -14.83 -21.41 22.00
N TYR A 133 -14.13 -20.40 21.47
CA TYR A 133 -14.32 -19.00 21.92
C TYR A 133 -15.38 -18.15 21.19
N LEU A 134 -16.39 -18.74 20.56
CA LEU A 134 -17.33 -17.98 19.71
C LEU A 134 -18.53 -17.34 20.42
N ASN A 135 -18.74 -17.53 21.73
CA ASN A 135 -19.99 -17.09 22.38
C ASN A 135 -19.87 -16.13 23.58
N LYS A 136 -18.81 -15.31 23.68
CA LYS A 136 -18.69 -14.33 24.78
C LYS A 136 -17.84 -13.10 24.46
N ARG A 137 -18.04 -12.42 23.33
CA ARG A 137 -17.46 -11.08 23.10
C ARG A 137 -18.33 -10.01 23.80
N ASN A 138 -18.10 -9.88 25.10
CA ASN A 138 -18.74 -8.90 25.98
C ASN A 138 -18.35 -7.46 25.61
N LYS A 139 -19.26 -6.52 25.90
CA LYS A 139 -19.15 -5.05 25.88
C LYS A 139 -17.85 -4.44 26.46
N SER A 140 -16.98 -5.21 27.12
CA SER A 140 -15.77 -4.70 27.80
C SER A 140 -14.65 -4.26 26.84
N GLN A 141 -14.58 -4.76 25.60
CA GLN A 141 -13.51 -4.39 24.66
C GLN A 141 -13.71 -3.02 23.98
N LEU A 142 -14.94 -2.49 23.89
CA LEU A 142 -15.18 -1.14 23.37
C LEU A 142 -14.64 -0.03 24.30
N SER A 143 -14.35 -0.36 25.57
CA SER A 143 -13.87 0.60 26.58
C SER A 143 -12.40 1.00 26.41
N THR A 144 -11.63 0.32 25.55
CA THR A 144 -10.20 0.57 25.33
C THR A 144 -9.90 1.40 24.08
N GLN A 145 -10.90 1.69 23.23
CA GLN A 145 -10.70 2.50 22.03
C GLN A 145 -10.46 3.96 22.39
N ARG A 146 -9.25 4.46 22.09
CA ARG A 146 -8.83 5.83 22.45
C ARG A 146 -9.58 6.88 21.63
N TYR A 147 -9.66 6.71 20.32
CA TYR A 147 -10.31 7.66 19.43
C TYR A 147 -11.77 7.27 19.23
N LYS A 148 -12.69 8.12 19.70
CA LYS A 148 -14.14 7.93 19.49
C LYS A 148 -14.57 8.40 18.11
N TYR A 149 -13.81 9.33 17.54
CA TYR A 149 -14.03 9.88 16.22
C TYR A 149 -12.76 9.73 15.39
N VAL A 150 -12.93 9.52 14.10
CA VAL A 150 -11.83 9.61 13.14
C VAL A 150 -12.27 10.38 11.91
N ILE A 151 -11.31 10.98 11.22
CA ILE A 151 -11.52 11.66 9.94
C ILE A 151 -10.79 10.86 8.87
N CYS A 152 -11.55 10.12 8.07
CA CYS A 152 -11.06 9.29 6.98
C CYS A 152 -10.84 10.13 5.73
N ILE A 153 -9.63 10.06 5.15
CA ILE A 153 -9.23 10.79 3.95
C ILE A 153 -8.61 9.80 2.97
N ASP A 154 -8.98 9.93 1.69
CA ASP A 154 -8.37 9.20 0.58
C ASP A 154 -8.28 10.16 -0.63
N PHE A 155 -7.08 10.63 -0.96
CA PHE A 155 -6.91 11.56 -2.08
C PHE A 155 -6.88 10.80 -3.39
N GLU A 156 -7.59 11.32 -4.38
CA GLU A 156 -7.25 11.00 -5.78
C GLU A 156 -6.22 11.99 -6.30
N ALA A 157 -5.32 11.50 -7.14
CA ALA A 157 -4.30 12.32 -7.76
C ALA A 157 -4.12 12.02 -9.25
N THR A 158 -3.51 12.96 -9.96
CA THR A 158 -3.10 12.74 -11.34
C THR A 158 -2.20 11.50 -11.46
N CYS A 159 -2.52 10.64 -12.42
CA CYS A 159 -1.79 9.41 -12.70
C CYS A 159 -1.77 9.08 -14.20
N TRP A 160 -0.94 8.12 -14.61
CA TRP A 160 -0.70 7.77 -16.02
C TRP A 160 -0.53 6.25 -16.17
N ALA A 161 -0.98 5.69 -17.31
CA ALA A 161 -0.72 4.30 -17.66
C ALA A 161 0.77 4.09 -17.98
N ASP A 162 1.26 2.88 -17.70
CA ASP A 162 2.55 2.29 -18.07
C ASP A 162 3.77 3.24 -18.21
N GLN A 163 4.72 3.02 -17.29
CA GLN A 163 5.93 3.80 -16.96
C GLN A 163 5.71 4.71 -15.75
N ALA A 164 6.73 4.77 -14.89
CA ALA A 164 6.82 5.89 -13.96
C ALA A 164 6.73 7.16 -14.83
N PRO A 165 5.88 8.14 -14.47
CA PRO A 165 5.88 9.40 -15.20
C PRO A 165 7.33 9.89 -15.30
N PRO A 166 7.70 10.59 -16.40
CA PRO A 166 9.04 11.16 -16.51
C PRO A 166 9.44 11.80 -15.18
N GLN A 167 10.70 11.73 -14.77
CA GLN A 167 11.11 12.13 -13.41
C GLN A 167 10.64 13.54 -12.96
N TRP A 168 10.30 14.41 -13.94
CA TRP A 168 9.75 15.74 -13.75
C TRP A 168 8.23 15.82 -13.51
N ARG A 169 7.49 14.74 -13.73
CA ARG A 169 6.02 14.69 -13.66
C ARG A 169 5.64 13.92 -12.39
N GLU A 170 5.20 14.67 -11.38
CA GLU A 170 4.71 14.13 -10.12
C GLU A 170 3.19 14.25 -10.01
N SER A 171 2.59 13.44 -9.14
CA SER A 171 1.16 13.50 -8.87
C SER A 171 0.76 14.81 -8.19
N GLU A 172 -0.43 15.29 -8.55
CA GLU A 172 -1.14 16.41 -7.93
C GLU A 172 -2.51 15.92 -7.46
N VAL A 173 -2.92 16.30 -6.26
CA VAL A 173 -4.26 16.01 -5.72
C VAL A 173 -5.31 16.60 -6.66
N ILE A 174 -6.30 15.79 -7.02
CA ILE A 174 -7.44 16.17 -7.87
C ILE A 174 -8.79 15.93 -7.20
N GLU A 175 -8.83 15.17 -6.10
CA GLU A 175 -9.99 15.01 -5.24
C GLU A 175 -9.56 15.06 -3.77
N PHE A 176 -10.26 15.86 -2.97
CA PHE A 176 -10.02 16.05 -1.54
C PHE A 176 -11.30 15.76 -0.76
N PRO A 177 -11.56 14.48 -0.43
CA PRO A 177 -12.63 14.07 0.46
C PRO A 177 -12.16 14.02 1.92
N ALA A 178 -13.11 14.15 2.86
CA ALA A 178 -12.92 13.77 4.25
C ALA A 178 -14.25 13.36 4.88
N ILE A 179 -14.25 12.24 5.59
CA ILE A 179 -15.41 11.68 6.29
C ILE A 179 -15.13 11.65 7.78
N LEU A 180 -15.85 12.48 8.55
CA LEU A 180 -15.84 12.41 10.01
C LEU A 180 -16.84 11.35 10.46
N VAL A 181 -16.36 10.31 11.14
CA VAL A 181 -17.19 9.20 11.63
C VAL A 181 -17.01 8.98 13.13
N ASN A 182 -18.11 8.71 13.82
CA ASN A 182 -18.08 8.16 15.17
C ASN A 182 -17.85 6.64 15.08
N VAL A 183 -16.64 6.18 15.38
CA VAL A 183 -16.27 4.76 15.19
C VAL A 183 -16.94 3.81 16.17
N GLN A 184 -17.55 4.32 17.25
CA GLN A 184 -18.29 3.49 18.20
C GLN A 184 -19.69 3.15 17.67
N THR A 185 -20.30 4.08 16.92
CA THR A 185 -21.67 3.94 16.41
C THR A 185 -21.74 3.65 14.91
N GLY A 186 -20.64 3.88 14.18
CA GLY A 186 -20.59 3.81 12.72
C GLY A 186 -21.23 5.01 12.02
N LYS A 187 -21.75 5.99 12.77
CA LYS A 187 -22.44 7.16 12.21
C LYS A 187 -21.45 8.13 11.57
N ILE A 188 -21.67 8.44 10.30
CA ILE A 188 -21.04 9.56 9.60
C ILE A 188 -21.65 10.86 10.14
N GLU A 189 -20.81 11.73 10.69
CA GLU A 189 -21.23 12.97 11.34
C GLU A 189 -21.09 14.19 10.44
N ALA A 190 -20.10 14.18 9.54
CA ALA A 190 -19.86 15.25 8.60
C ALA A 190 -19.02 14.78 7.42
N GLU A 191 -19.15 15.49 6.32
CA GLU A 191 -18.44 15.24 5.07
C GLU A 191 -17.86 16.56 4.55
N PHE A 192 -16.64 16.50 4.02
CA PHE A 192 -16.03 17.53 3.21
C PHE A 192 -15.63 16.93 1.87
N HIS A 193 -15.88 17.65 0.79
CA HIS A 193 -15.49 17.21 -0.54
C HIS A 193 -15.20 18.38 -1.47
N LYS A 194 -14.05 18.31 -2.16
CA LYS A 194 -13.66 19.24 -3.21
C LYS A 194 -12.89 18.54 -4.31
N TYR A 195 -13.20 18.87 -5.56
CA TYR A 195 -12.26 18.64 -6.66
C TYR A 195 -11.20 19.73 -6.67
N VAL A 196 -9.98 19.33 -6.96
CA VAL A 196 -8.80 20.18 -6.97
C VAL A 196 -8.30 20.32 -8.40
N MET A 197 -8.01 21.55 -8.82
CA MET A 197 -7.46 21.85 -10.14
C MET A 197 -5.93 21.64 -10.14
N PRO A 198 -5.40 20.67 -10.91
CA PRO A 198 -3.96 20.50 -11.06
C PRO A 198 -3.37 21.63 -11.92
N ILE A 199 -2.19 22.12 -11.55
CA ILE A 199 -1.53 23.28 -12.18
C ILE A 199 -0.30 22.83 -12.98
N GLU A 200 0.43 21.83 -12.49
CA GLU A 200 1.65 21.32 -13.14
C GLU A 200 1.31 20.38 -14.32
N SER A 201 0.24 19.60 -14.19
CA SER A 201 -0.33 18.74 -15.24
C SER A 201 -1.86 18.93 -15.33
N PRO A 202 -2.34 20.05 -15.90
CA PRO A 202 -3.77 20.40 -15.91
C PRO A 202 -4.66 19.42 -16.69
N LYS A 203 -4.09 18.70 -17.68
CA LYS A 203 -4.82 17.72 -18.49
C LYS A 203 -4.67 16.33 -17.89
N LEU A 204 -5.78 15.76 -17.45
CA LEU A 204 -5.87 14.39 -16.96
C LEU A 204 -5.55 13.42 -18.10
N SER A 205 -4.83 12.35 -17.77
CA SER A 205 -4.65 11.25 -18.72
C SER A 205 -5.95 10.45 -18.86
N ALA A 206 -6.10 9.75 -19.98
CA ALA A 206 -7.21 8.82 -20.18
C ALA A 206 -7.24 7.76 -19.07
N TYR A 207 -6.08 7.23 -18.68
CA TYR A 207 -5.94 6.28 -17.58
C TYR A 207 -6.42 6.84 -16.25
N CYS A 208 -6.07 8.09 -15.92
CA CYS A 208 -6.51 8.73 -14.67
C CYS A 208 -8.03 8.92 -14.65
N THR A 209 -8.61 9.35 -15.78
CA THR A 209 -10.06 9.52 -15.91
C THR A 209 -10.79 8.17 -15.81
N GLU A 210 -10.27 7.13 -16.44
CA GLU A 210 -10.83 5.77 -16.39
C GLU A 210 -10.70 5.16 -14.99
N LEU A 211 -9.54 5.32 -14.35
CA LEU A 211 -9.29 4.79 -13.02
C LEU A 211 -10.17 5.48 -11.99
N THR A 212 -10.14 6.81 -11.92
CA THR A 212 -10.78 7.58 -10.85
C THR A 212 -12.24 7.96 -11.13
N GLY A 213 -12.66 7.94 -12.39
CA GLY A 213 -13.97 8.45 -12.82
C GLY A 213 -14.06 9.98 -12.86
N ILE A 214 -13.00 10.68 -12.46
CA ILE A 214 -12.94 12.15 -12.46
C ILE A 214 -12.77 12.63 -13.90
N LYS A 215 -13.76 13.38 -14.39
CA LYS A 215 -13.73 13.96 -15.73
C LYS A 215 -12.90 15.23 -15.75
N GLN A 216 -12.31 15.56 -16.90
CA GLN A 216 -11.55 16.79 -17.10
C GLN A 216 -12.32 18.05 -16.66
N GLN A 217 -13.61 18.14 -16.98
CA GLN A 217 -14.44 19.28 -16.59
C GLN A 217 -14.57 19.45 -15.06
N MET A 218 -14.49 18.35 -14.28
CA MET A 218 -14.56 18.43 -12.82
C MET A 218 -13.32 19.08 -12.22
N VAL A 219 -12.13 18.79 -12.75
CA VAL A 219 -10.89 19.44 -12.30
C VAL A 219 -10.71 20.82 -12.91
N ASP A 220 -11.20 21.06 -14.13
CA ASP A 220 -11.22 22.41 -14.73
C ASP A 220 -12.09 23.37 -13.91
N ASN A 221 -13.20 22.87 -13.34
CA ASN A 221 -14.06 23.60 -12.40
C ASN A 221 -13.60 23.47 -10.93
N GLY A 222 -12.51 22.76 -10.69
CA GLY A 222 -11.95 22.54 -9.36
C GLY A 222 -11.32 23.81 -8.80
N ILE A 223 -10.92 23.75 -7.53
CA ILE A 223 -10.23 24.86 -6.86
C ILE A 223 -8.73 24.57 -6.71
N PRO A 224 -7.86 25.59 -6.63
CA PRO A 224 -6.45 25.37 -6.34
C PRO A 224 -6.24 24.65 -4.99
N LEU A 225 -5.23 23.78 -4.90
CA LEU A 225 -4.95 22.99 -3.69
C LEU A 225 -4.89 23.84 -2.41
N GLN A 226 -4.23 25.01 -2.46
CA GLN A 226 -4.16 25.91 -1.31
C GLN A 226 -5.54 26.35 -0.83
N THR A 227 -6.47 26.63 -1.75
CA THR A 227 -7.84 27.01 -1.43
C THR A 227 -8.59 25.82 -0.82
N ALA A 228 -8.42 24.63 -1.38
CA ALA A 228 -9.01 23.40 -0.82
C ALA A 228 -8.53 23.15 0.62
N ILE A 229 -7.23 23.32 0.89
CA ILE A 229 -6.66 23.21 2.24
C ILE A 229 -7.27 24.25 3.19
N MET A 230 -7.43 25.51 2.77
CA MET A 230 -8.04 26.57 3.58
C MET A 230 -9.50 26.27 3.89
N MET A 231 -10.28 25.82 2.90
CA MET A 231 -11.68 25.43 3.09
C MET A 231 -11.79 24.22 4.01
N PHE A 232 -10.91 23.23 3.85
CA PHE A 232 -10.83 22.07 4.72
C PHE A 232 -10.50 22.48 6.16
N GLN A 233 -9.55 23.40 6.36
CA GLN A 233 -9.18 23.89 7.69
C GLN A 233 -10.37 24.54 8.39
N GLU A 234 -11.16 25.34 7.66
CA GLU A 234 -12.35 25.98 8.23
C GLU A 234 -13.46 24.96 8.54
N TRP A 235 -13.69 23.98 7.66
CA TRP A 235 -14.60 22.87 7.93
C TRP A 235 -14.17 22.07 9.17
N LEU A 236 -12.90 21.69 9.24
CA LEU A 236 -12.31 20.96 10.35
C LEU A 236 -12.50 21.72 11.67
N ARG A 237 -12.19 23.01 11.69
CA ARG A 237 -12.36 23.87 12.87
C ARG A 237 -13.81 23.91 13.35
N LYS A 238 -14.78 24.02 12.43
CA LYS A 238 -16.21 24.00 12.77
C LYS A 238 -16.63 22.67 13.37
N GLU A 239 -16.28 21.55 12.74
CA GLU A 239 -16.65 20.22 13.22
C GLU A 239 -15.99 19.87 14.56
N LEU A 240 -14.70 20.21 14.73
CA LEU A 240 -14.01 20.01 15.99
C LEU A 240 -14.67 20.80 17.13
N ARG A 241 -15.03 22.08 16.88
CA ARG A 241 -15.69 22.94 17.87
C ARG A 241 -17.10 22.45 18.19
N ALA A 242 -17.90 22.14 17.19
CA ALA A 242 -19.31 21.73 17.37
C ALA A 242 -19.46 20.46 18.21
N ARG A 243 -18.44 19.59 18.21
CA ARG A 243 -18.48 18.26 18.82
C ARG A 243 -17.49 18.10 19.98
N ASN A 244 -16.82 19.18 20.38
CA ASN A 244 -15.77 19.17 21.40
C ASN A 244 -14.69 18.09 21.11
N LEU A 245 -14.25 18.04 19.85
CA LEU A 245 -13.20 17.15 19.38
C LEU A 245 -11.86 17.87 19.36
N GLN A 246 -10.83 17.10 19.65
CA GLN A 246 -9.45 17.57 19.68
C GLN A 246 -8.60 16.54 18.97
N LEU A 247 -7.86 17.00 17.96
CA LEU A 247 -6.81 16.24 17.33
C LEU A 247 -5.64 16.04 18.30
N PRO A 248 -4.75 15.07 18.04
CA PRO A 248 -3.56 14.91 18.84
C PRO A 248 -2.70 16.18 18.78
N LYS A 249 -1.97 16.43 19.87
CA LYS A 249 -1.02 17.52 20.02
C LYS A 249 -1.54 18.94 19.81
N MET A 250 -2.83 19.19 19.99
CA MET A 250 -3.37 20.56 19.92
C MET A 250 -2.96 21.43 21.12
N SER A 251 -2.76 20.84 22.31
CA SER A 251 -2.26 21.54 23.50
C SER A 251 -1.44 20.61 24.38
N LYS A 252 -0.48 21.14 25.15
CA LYS A 252 0.41 20.37 26.06
C LYS A 252 -0.36 19.41 26.97
N ASP A 253 -1.51 19.85 27.48
CA ASP A 253 -2.31 19.08 28.43
C ASP A 253 -3.09 17.93 27.78
N LYS A 254 -3.20 17.92 26.44
CA LYS A 254 -4.01 16.96 25.69
C LYS A 254 -3.28 16.47 24.45
N MET A 255 -2.11 15.86 24.66
CA MET A 255 -1.27 15.31 23.59
C MET A 255 -1.95 14.25 22.73
N THR A 256 -2.88 13.46 23.29
CA THR A 256 -3.50 12.37 22.55
C THR A 256 -4.73 12.79 21.76
N GLY A 257 -5.52 13.76 22.25
CA GLY A 257 -6.82 14.10 21.66
C GLY A 257 -7.87 12.98 21.78
N ASN A 258 -9.03 13.17 21.15
CA ASN A 258 -10.14 12.21 21.06
C ASN A 258 -10.64 11.98 19.60
N CYS A 259 -10.00 12.64 18.64
CA CYS A 259 -10.20 12.49 17.21
C CYS A 259 -8.85 12.33 16.50
N ALA A 260 -8.77 11.57 15.41
CA ALA A 260 -7.53 11.40 14.64
C ALA A 260 -7.82 11.27 13.13
N PHE A 261 -6.84 11.63 12.30
CA PHE A 261 -6.90 11.33 10.87
C PHE A 261 -6.61 9.86 10.60
N VAL A 262 -7.29 9.30 9.61
CA VAL A 262 -7.11 7.94 9.13
C VAL A 262 -6.97 7.97 7.62
N THR A 263 -5.99 7.25 7.08
CA THR A 263 -5.79 7.01 5.65
C THR A 263 -5.62 5.52 5.44
N TRP A 264 -5.83 5.02 4.21
CA TRP A 264 -5.57 3.60 3.94
C TRP A 264 -4.08 3.27 4.01
N THR A 265 -3.20 4.19 3.59
CA THR A 265 -1.74 4.04 3.66
C THR A 265 -1.05 5.37 3.96
N ASP A 266 0.26 5.36 4.14
CA ASP A 266 1.07 6.58 4.28
C ASP A 266 1.09 7.50 3.05
N TRP A 267 0.52 7.08 1.91
CA TRP A 267 0.68 7.79 0.64
C TRP A 267 0.06 9.18 0.63
N ASP A 268 -1.15 9.35 1.17
CA ASP A 268 -1.91 10.61 1.10
C ASP A 268 -1.14 11.79 1.72
N PHE A 269 -0.83 11.71 3.01
CA PHE A 269 -0.15 12.79 3.73
C PHE A 269 1.36 12.71 3.66
N GLY A 270 1.92 11.51 3.64
CA GLY A 270 3.36 11.28 3.70
C GLY A 270 4.07 11.41 2.35
N ILE A 271 3.33 11.25 1.24
CA ILE A 271 3.91 11.30 -0.11
C ILE A 271 3.20 12.35 -0.96
N CYS A 272 1.91 12.18 -1.25
CA CYS A 272 1.18 12.97 -2.23
C CYS A 272 1.10 14.45 -1.81
N LEU A 273 0.42 14.74 -0.70
CA LEU A 273 0.28 16.10 -0.19
C LEU A 273 1.62 16.73 0.21
N ALA A 274 2.53 15.95 0.82
CA ALA A 274 3.84 16.44 1.24
C ALA A 274 4.68 16.93 0.07
N LYS A 275 4.81 16.10 -0.98
CA LYS A 275 5.58 16.47 -2.17
C LYS A 275 4.94 17.63 -2.91
N GLU A 276 3.62 17.60 -3.10
CA GLU A 276 2.93 18.67 -3.81
C GLU A 276 3.05 20.02 -3.11
N CYS A 277 2.85 20.06 -1.79
CA CYS A 277 3.10 21.27 -1.01
C CYS A 277 4.54 21.75 -1.15
N GLN A 278 5.53 20.84 -1.12
CA GLN A 278 6.93 21.20 -1.28
C GLN A 278 7.21 21.84 -2.65
N ARG A 279 6.77 21.23 -3.76
CA ARG A 279 7.00 21.75 -5.12
C ARG A 279 6.29 23.08 -5.35
N LYS A 280 5.05 23.20 -4.90
CA LYS A 280 4.22 24.42 -5.04
C LYS A 280 4.54 25.49 -3.99
N ARG A 281 5.53 25.26 -3.12
CA ARG A 281 5.92 26.16 -2.02
C ARG A 281 4.74 26.52 -1.10
N LEU A 282 3.84 25.56 -0.90
CA LEU A 282 2.70 25.69 0.02
C LEU A 282 3.10 25.18 1.40
N LYS A 283 2.63 25.86 2.45
CA LYS A 283 2.80 25.39 3.82
C LYS A 283 1.81 24.24 4.08
N LYS A 284 2.31 23.00 4.16
CA LYS A 284 1.50 21.85 4.58
C LYS A 284 1.03 22.06 6.04
N PRO A 285 -0.28 22.01 6.33
CA PRO A 285 -0.75 22.15 7.69
C PRO A 285 -0.21 21.06 8.62
N SER A 286 0.20 21.44 9.84
CA SER A 286 0.87 20.54 10.77
C SER A 286 -0.03 19.39 11.24
N TYR A 287 -1.35 19.60 11.29
CA TYR A 287 -2.30 18.57 11.71
C TYR A 287 -2.33 17.36 10.75
N PHE A 288 -1.82 17.49 9.52
CA PHE A 288 -1.59 16.36 8.61
C PHE A 288 -0.26 15.62 8.85
N ASN A 289 0.49 15.94 9.92
CA ASN A 289 1.72 15.24 10.27
C ASN A 289 1.49 14.04 11.18
N GLN A 290 0.25 13.79 11.59
CA GLN A 290 -0.12 12.64 12.41
C GLN A 290 -1.38 11.97 11.88
N TRP A 291 -1.30 10.67 11.64
CA TRP A 291 -2.44 9.89 11.17
C TRP A 291 -2.30 8.41 11.57
N ILE A 292 -3.38 7.69 11.32
CA ILE A 292 -3.48 6.24 11.45
C ILE A 292 -3.47 5.65 10.04
N ASP A 293 -2.42 4.91 9.69
CA ASP A 293 -2.39 4.00 8.54
C ASP A 293 -3.27 2.80 8.89
N LEU A 294 -4.50 2.79 8.38
CA LEU A 294 -5.46 1.76 8.72
C LEU A 294 -5.05 0.39 8.17
N ARG A 295 -4.32 0.33 7.05
CA ARG A 295 -3.80 -0.94 6.53
C ARG A 295 -2.76 -1.54 7.46
N ALA A 296 -1.91 -0.73 8.09
CA ALA A 296 -0.95 -1.20 9.08
C ALA A 296 -1.67 -1.81 10.29
N VAL A 297 -2.67 -1.12 10.84
CA VAL A 297 -3.50 -1.63 11.95
C VAL A 297 -4.25 -2.89 11.53
N PHE A 298 -4.85 -2.90 10.34
CA PHE A 298 -5.58 -4.04 9.78
C PHE A 298 -4.70 -5.28 9.69
N ARG A 299 -3.49 -5.13 9.12
CA ARG A 299 -2.53 -6.23 8.97
C ARG A 299 -2.07 -6.77 10.33
N ALA A 300 -1.85 -5.88 11.29
CA ALA A 300 -1.44 -6.25 12.63
C ALA A 300 -2.56 -6.98 13.38
N TRP A 301 -3.81 -6.56 13.21
CA TRP A 301 -4.98 -7.10 13.91
C TRP A 301 -5.46 -8.43 13.32
N TYR A 302 -5.81 -8.45 12.03
CA TYR A 302 -6.36 -9.64 11.37
C TYR A 302 -5.28 -10.65 10.95
N LYS A 303 -3.99 -10.29 11.09
CA LYS A 303 -2.85 -11.10 10.60
C LYS A 303 -2.97 -11.44 9.10
N TYR A 304 -3.68 -10.61 8.34
CA TYR A 304 -3.94 -10.76 6.93
C TYR A 304 -3.27 -9.64 6.13
N LYS A 305 -2.69 -9.97 4.97
CA LYS A 305 -2.07 -8.99 4.06
C LYS A 305 -2.99 -8.78 2.86
N PRO A 306 -3.85 -7.74 2.86
CA PRO A 306 -4.79 -7.54 1.77
C PRO A 306 -4.08 -7.13 0.49
N LEU A 307 -4.57 -7.65 -0.63
CA LEU A 307 -4.08 -7.40 -1.99
C LEU A 307 -4.28 -5.92 -2.37
N ASN A 308 -5.46 -5.39 -2.08
CA ASN A 308 -5.88 -4.01 -2.31
C ASN A 308 -6.89 -3.60 -1.20
N PHE A 309 -7.47 -2.40 -1.31
CA PHE A 309 -8.42 -1.93 -0.30
C PHE A 309 -9.74 -2.71 -0.32
N ALA A 310 -10.32 -2.96 -1.50
CA ALA A 310 -11.56 -3.75 -1.64
C ALA A 310 -11.45 -5.18 -1.09
N ASP A 311 -10.27 -5.82 -1.22
CA ASP A 311 -9.97 -7.12 -0.62
C ASP A 311 -10.00 -7.05 0.92
N ALA A 312 -9.50 -5.97 1.52
CA ALA A 312 -9.59 -5.75 2.96
C ALA A 312 -11.04 -5.57 3.43
N ILE A 313 -11.85 -4.83 2.68
CA ILE A 313 -13.29 -4.65 2.94
C ILE A 313 -14.01 -6.00 2.91
N THR A 314 -13.80 -6.77 1.84
CA THR A 314 -14.42 -8.10 1.67
C THR A 314 -13.97 -9.09 2.75
N HIS A 315 -12.69 -9.05 3.15
CA HIS A 315 -12.13 -9.93 4.18
C HIS A 315 -12.85 -9.82 5.53
N VAL A 316 -13.34 -8.64 5.89
CA VAL A 316 -14.06 -8.41 7.16
C VAL A 316 -15.57 -8.56 7.03
N GLY A 317 -16.05 -9.05 5.88
CA GLY A 317 -17.47 -9.29 5.59
C GLY A 317 -18.26 -8.03 5.22
N LEU A 318 -17.58 -6.92 4.88
CA LEU A 318 -18.22 -5.73 4.34
C LEU A 318 -18.30 -5.83 2.80
N THR A 319 -19.20 -5.06 2.20
CA THR A 319 -19.28 -4.87 0.75
C THR A 319 -18.77 -3.47 0.41
N PHE A 320 -17.99 -3.34 -0.65
CA PHE A 320 -17.55 -2.02 -1.10
C PHE A 320 -18.73 -1.24 -1.68
N GLU A 321 -19.04 -0.09 -1.11
CA GLU A 321 -20.13 0.78 -1.58
C GLU A 321 -19.61 1.89 -2.48
N GLY A 322 -20.32 2.16 -3.59
CA GLY A 322 -19.92 3.20 -4.54
C GLY A 322 -18.85 2.74 -5.53
N ARG A 323 -18.05 3.68 -6.03
CA ARG A 323 -17.07 3.44 -7.09
C ARG A 323 -15.66 3.37 -6.52
N PRO A 324 -14.92 2.26 -6.70
CA PRO A 324 -13.50 2.20 -6.36
C PRO A 324 -12.71 3.30 -7.08
N HIS A 325 -11.75 3.92 -6.41
CA HIS A 325 -10.97 5.07 -6.88
C HIS A 325 -11.80 6.36 -7.07
N SER A 326 -13.01 6.43 -6.51
CA SER A 326 -13.60 7.72 -6.16
C SER A 326 -13.19 8.00 -4.72
N GLY A 327 -12.40 9.07 -4.50
CA GLY A 327 -11.86 9.34 -3.18
C GLY A 327 -12.95 9.47 -2.13
N LEU A 328 -14.11 10.06 -2.48
CA LEU A 328 -15.23 10.18 -1.57
C LEU A 328 -15.81 8.82 -1.14
N ASP A 329 -16.03 7.91 -2.09
CA ASP A 329 -16.55 6.58 -1.80
C ASP A 329 -15.50 5.74 -1.06
N ASP A 330 -14.23 5.84 -1.43
CA ASP A 330 -13.13 5.19 -0.72
C ASP A 330 -13.02 5.69 0.74
N ALA A 331 -13.16 7.00 0.98
CA ALA A 331 -13.17 7.56 2.33
C ALA A 331 -14.38 7.08 3.17
N ARG A 332 -15.56 6.88 2.56
CA ARG A 332 -16.74 6.29 3.24
C ARG A 332 -16.52 4.82 3.59
N ASN A 333 -15.97 4.04 2.67
CA ASN A 333 -15.59 2.65 2.93
C ASN A 333 -14.49 2.55 4.00
N LEU A 334 -13.57 3.51 4.04
CA LEU A 334 -12.52 3.59 5.05
C LEU A 334 -13.12 3.87 6.44
N ALA A 335 -14.13 4.73 6.51
CA ALA A 335 -14.90 4.98 7.72
C ALA A 335 -15.66 3.72 8.18
N ALA A 336 -16.31 3.00 7.27
CA ALA A 336 -16.97 1.73 7.57
C ALA A 336 -15.98 0.67 8.08
N LEU A 337 -14.80 0.56 7.47
CA LEU A 337 -13.74 -0.34 7.92
C LEU A 337 -13.22 0.04 9.30
N ALA A 338 -12.97 1.34 9.55
CA ALA A 338 -12.50 1.81 10.87
C ALA A 338 -13.52 1.51 11.99
N HIS A 339 -14.82 1.67 11.69
CA HIS A 339 -15.89 1.25 12.59
C HIS A 339 -15.91 -0.26 12.83
N LYS A 340 -15.86 -1.07 11.76
CA LYS A 340 -15.84 -2.53 11.84
C LYS A 340 -14.65 -3.03 12.66
N MET A 341 -13.46 -2.50 12.39
CA MET A 341 -12.25 -2.80 13.15
C MET A 341 -12.39 -2.44 14.63
N THR A 342 -13.00 -1.29 14.94
CA THR A 342 -13.29 -0.89 16.32
C THR A 342 -14.25 -1.87 17.01
N CYS A 343 -15.31 -2.30 16.32
CA CYS A 343 -16.25 -3.30 16.82
C CYS A 343 -15.59 -4.66 17.07
N ASP A 344 -14.63 -5.02 16.21
CA ASP A 344 -13.86 -6.25 16.35
C ASP A 344 -12.80 -6.19 17.47
N GLY A 345 -12.56 -5.00 18.04
CA GLY A 345 -11.65 -4.76 19.16
C GLY A 345 -10.27 -4.23 18.77
N ALA A 346 -10.04 -3.89 17.50
CA ALA A 346 -8.77 -3.36 17.03
C ALA A 346 -8.50 -1.96 17.60
N PRO A 347 -7.32 -1.72 18.21
CA PRO A 347 -6.98 -0.40 18.72
C PRO A 347 -6.63 0.53 17.56
N LEU A 348 -7.32 1.67 17.46
CA LEU A 348 -6.93 2.73 16.54
C LEU A 348 -5.91 3.62 17.26
N ALA A 349 -4.66 3.57 16.81
CA ALA A 349 -3.56 4.34 17.38
C ALA A 349 -2.77 5.02 16.25
N ILE A 350 -2.16 6.17 16.56
CA ILE A 350 -1.32 6.90 15.60
C ILE A 350 -0.17 5.99 15.20
N THR A 351 -0.05 5.72 13.90
CA THR A 351 1.02 4.89 13.33
C THR A 351 2.13 5.72 12.72
N LYS A 352 1.84 6.99 12.40
CA LYS A 352 2.80 7.94 11.84
C LYS A 352 2.72 9.29 12.52
N ASP A 353 3.90 9.83 12.80
CA ASP A 353 4.09 11.14 13.40
C ASP A 353 5.36 11.76 12.82
N LEU A 354 5.19 12.66 11.86
CA LEU A 354 6.31 13.33 11.18
C LEU A 354 6.90 14.48 12.02
N ALA A 355 6.23 14.89 13.10
CA ALA A 355 6.62 16.03 13.92
C ALA A 355 6.46 15.70 15.42
N PRO A 356 7.23 14.74 15.95
CA PRO A 356 7.06 14.22 17.31
C PRO A 356 7.10 15.30 18.39
N PHE A 357 7.90 16.35 18.20
CA PHE A 357 8.13 17.41 19.18
C PHE A 357 7.38 18.73 18.91
N GLN A 358 6.49 18.78 17.91
CA GLN A 358 5.77 19.99 17.54
C GLN A 358 4.29 19.90 17.90
N LEU A 359 3.74 21.00 18.41
CA LEU A 359 2.29 21.14 18.63
C LEU A 359 1.58 21.48 17.32
N ASN A 360 0.32 21.05 17.22
CA ASN A 360 -0.56 21.37 16.10
C ASN A 360 -1.20 22.74 16.29
N SER A 361 -0.45 23.80 15.97
CA SER A 361 -0.88 25.19 16.19
C SER A 361 -1.96 25.68 15.22
N ASN A 362 -2.05 25.09 14.02
CA ASN A 362 -3.01 25.52 12.98
C ASN A 362 -4.48 25.18 13.28
N CYS A 363 -4.74 24.43 14.37
CA CYS A 363 -6.10 24.16 14.85
C CYS A 363 -6.34 24.72 16.26
N MET A 364 -5.41 25.50 16.82
CA MET A 364 -5.65 26.18 18.11
C MET A 364 -6.91 27.05 17.97
N LEU A 365 -7.85 26.83 18.88
CA LEU A 365 -9.17 27.46 18.92
C LEU A 365 -9.10 28.99 18.99
#